data_AF-A0A7V4PS93-F1
#
_entry.id   AF-A0A7V4PS93-F1
#
_cell.length_a   1.000
_cell.length_b   1.000
_cell.length_c   1.000
_cell.angle_alpha   90.00
_cell.angle_beta   90.00
_cell.angle_gamma   90.00
#
_symmetry.space_group_name_H-M   'P 1'
#
loop_
_entity.id
_entity.type
_entity.pdbx_description
1 polymer ?
#
loop_
_entity_poly.entity_id
_entity_poly.type
_entity_poly.pdbx_seq_one_letter_code
_entity_poly.pdbx_strand_id
1 'polypeptide(L)'
;MKQDIFINCTPQESRIAIVEDGSLADFQVERGQERGVAGNIYKGKVARVLPGMQAAFVDIGLDKAAFIHVSDFSSVPEASPTGTDDEIIFERPKPSSHRRLP
;
A
#
# COMPACT_ATOMS: atom_id res chain seq x y z
N MET A 1 -33.60 8.57 -3.28
CA MET A 1 -32.65 7.65 -3.91
C MET A 1 -32.37 6.56 -2.90
N LYS A 2 -32.86 5.36 -3.15
CA LYS A 2 -32.62 4.20 -2.30
C LYS A 2 -31.54 3.37 -2.94
N GLN A 3 -30.48 3.10 -2.20
CA GLN A 3 -29.38 2.25 -2.63
C GLN A 3 -29.31 1.03 -1.70
N ASP A 4 -29.42 -0.15 -2.28
CA ASP A 4 -29.34 -1.43 -1.58
C ASP A 4 -28.05 -2.15 -2.03
N ILE A 5 -27.36 -2.79 -1.10
CA ILE A 5 -26.18 -3.63 -1.38
C ILE A 5 -26.53 -5.07 -1.02
N PHE A 6 -26.42 -5.98 -2.00
CA PHE A 6 -26.62 -7.41 -1.82
C PHE A 6 -25.28 -8.14 -1.87
N ILE A 7 -25.02 -8.98 -0.87
CA ILE A 7 -23.80 -9.77 -0.76
C ILE A 7 -24.18 -11.25 -0.70
N ASN A 8 -23.65 -12.04 -1.62
CA ASN A 8 -23.79 -13.50 -1.63
C ASN A 8 -22.39 -14.14 -1.59
N CYS A 9 -22.11 -14.92 -0.55
CA CYS A 9 -20.84 -15.59 -0.36
C CYS A 9 -21.01 -17.11 -0.47
N THR A 10 -20.30 -17.72 -1.41
CA THR A 10 -20.20 -19.18 -1.56
C THR A 10 -18.73 -19.61 -1.45
N PRO A 11 -18.42 -20.90 -1.25
CA PRO A 11 -17.03 -21.36 -1.23
C PRO A 11 -16.26 -21.10 -2.53
N GLN A 12 -16.96 -20.95 -3.66
CA GLN A 12 -16.34 -20.79 -4.98
C GLN A 12 -16.14 -19.31 -5.34
N GLU A 13 -17.09 -18.45 -4.97
CA GLU A 13 -17.08 -17.02 -5.29
C GLU A 13 -17.92 -16.18 -4.33
N SER A 14 -17.55 -14.90 -4.23
CA SER A 14 -18.29 -13.83 -3.59
C SER A 14 -18.89 -12.92 -4.64
N ARG A 15 -20.18 -12.60 -4.51
CA ARG A 15 -20.92 -11.75 -5.45
C ARG A 15 -21.46 -10.54 -4.70
N ILE A 16 -21.25 -9.35 -5.25
CA ILE A 16 -21.75 -8.09 -4.71
C ILE A 16 -22.60 -7.43 -5.79
N ALA A 17 -23.82 -7.01 -5.45
CA ALA A 17 -24.68 -6.25 -6.32
C ALA A 17 -25.06 -4.92 -5.65
N ILE A 18 -24.89 -3.83 -6.39
CA ILE A 18 -25.38 -2.50 -6.01
C ILE A 18 -26.67 -2.27 -6.79
N VAL A 19 -27.77 -2.01 -6.07
CA VAL A 19 -29.09 -1.78 -6.66
C VAL A 19 -29.55 -0.38 -6.28
N GLU A 20 -29.91 0.42 -7.27
CA GLU A 20 -30.41 1.78 -7.11
C GLU A 20 -31.85 1.85 -7.59
N ASP A 21 -32.75 2.28 -6.72
CA ASP A 21 -34.19 2.42 -7.00
C ASP A 21 -34.80 1.17 -7.65
N GLY A 22 -34.36 -0.02 -7.19
CA GLY A 22 -34.82 -1.33 -7.66
C GLY A 22 -34.17 -1.82 -8.95
N SER A 23 -33.27 -1.05 -9.56
CA SER A 23 -32.52 -1.41 -10.76
C SER A 23 -31.07 -1.76 -10.41
N LEU A 24 -30.53 -2.82 -11.02
CA LEU A 24 -29.12 -3.20 -10.83
C LEU A 24 -28.21 -2.13 -11.44
N ALA A 25 -27.38 -1.51 -10.61
CA ALA A 25 -26.43 -0.48 -11.01
C ALA A 25 -25.03 -1.06 -11.26
N ASP A 26 -24.53 -1.92 -10.37
CA ASP A 26 -23.23 -2.60 -10.52
C ASP A 26 -23.28 -4.03 -9.99
N PHE A 27 -22.47 -4.92 -10.56
CA PHE A 27 -22.36 -6.31 -10.16
C PHE A 27 -20.92 -6.80 -10.28
N GLN A 28 -20.36 -7.23 -9.14
CA GLN A 28 -18.99 -7.72 -9.05
C GLN A 28 -18.98 -9.16 -8.57
N VAL A 29 -18.12 -9.97 -9.17
CA VAL A 29 -17.87 -11.36 -8.77
C VAL A 29 -16.39 -11.53 -8.50
N GLU A 30 -16.06 -11.94 -7.28
CA GLU A 30 -14.70 -12.23 -6.85
C GLU A 30 -14.54 -13.73 -6.64
N ARG A 31 -13.56 -14.34 -7.32
CA ARG A 31 -13.16 -15.73 -7.12
C ARG A 31 -11.85 -15.79 -6.36
N GLY A 32 -11.74 -16.69 -5.39
CA GLY A 32 -10.60 -16.73 -4.47
C GLY A 32 -9.22 -16.88 -5.13
N GLN A 33 -9.15 -17.47 -6.33
CA GLN A 33 -7.89 -17.60 -7.10
C GLN A 33 -7.53 -16.37 -7.94
N GLU A 34 -8.46 -15.42 -8.12
CA GLU A 34 -8.28 -14.22 -8.95
C GLU A 34 -8.07 -12.96 -8.09
N ARG A 35 -7.73 -13.12 -6.81
CA ARG A 35 -7.42 -11.98 -5.94
C ARG A 35 -6.18 -11.25 -6.44
N GLY A 36 -6.41 -10.14 -7.13
CA GLY A 36 -5.36 -9.24 -7.55
C GLY A 36 -4.62 -8.64 -6.35
N VAL A 37 -3.36 -8.26 -6.56
CA VAL A 37 -2.56 -7.53 -5.57
C VAL A 37 -2.74 -6.00 -5.68
N ALA A 38 -3.41 -5.54 -6.74
CA ALA A 38 -3.62 -4.12 -7.00
C ALA A 38 -4.55 -3.51 -5.94
N GLY A 39 -4.19 -2.34 -5.42
CA GLY A 39 -4.96 -1.61 -4.40
C GLY A 39 -4.75 -2.11 -2.96
N ASN A 40 -4.05 -3.23 -2.77
CA ASN A 40 -3.72 -3.71 -1.44
C ASN A 40 -2.68 -2.81 -0.75
N ILE A 41 -2.79 -2.69 0.56
CA ILE A 41 -1.85 -1.95 1.40
C ILE A 41 -1.03 -2.94 2.22
N TYR A 42 0.30 -2.83 2.13
CA TYR A 42 1.23 -3.74 2.78
C TYR A 42 2.15 -2.98 3.73
N LYS A 43 2.55 -3.64 4.82
CA LYS A 43 3.68 -3.21 5.65
C LYS A 43 4.91 -4.00 5.23
N GLY A 44 5.82 -3.36 4.51
CA GLY A 44 7.02 -3.99 4.01
C GLY A 44 8.31 -3.53 4.69
N LYS A 45 9.38 -4.30 4.53
CA LYS A 45 10.75 -3.93 4.94
C LYS A 45 11.61 -3.69 3.71
N VAL A 46 12.35 -2.58 3.69
CA VAL A 46 13.29 -2.30 2.60
C VAL A 46 14.37 -3.38 2.58
N ALA A 47 14.46 -4.12 1.47
CA ALA A 47 15.41 -5.20 1.27
C ALA A 47 16.69 -4.69 0.61
N ARG A 48 16.56 -3.82 -0.41
CA ARG A 48 17.70 -3.25 -1.14
C ARG A 48 17.37 -1.88 -1.73
N VAL A 49 18.30 -0.94 -1.65
CA VAL A 49 18.21 0.37 -2.32
C VAL A 49 19.09 0.36 -3.57
N LEU A 50 18.60 0.95 -4.66
CA LEU A 50 19.29 1.08 -5.94
C LEU A 50 19.44 2.56 -6.31
N PRO A 51 20.52 3.23 -5.85
CA PRO A 51 20.71 4.67 -6.08
C PRO A 51 20.72 5.06 -7.55
N GLY A 52 21.37 4.26 -8.41
CA GLY A 52 21.45 4.53 -9.86
C GLY A 52 20.13 4.42 -10.61
N MET A 53 19.13 3.75 -10.04
CA MET A 53 17.76 3.68 -10.57
C MET A 53 16.79 4.56 -9.78
N GLN A 54 17.29 5.31 -8.77
CA GLN A 54 16.49 6.08 -7.83
C GLN A 54 15.29 5.29 -7.30
N ALA A 55 15.53 4.05 -6.85
CA ALA A 55 14.48 3.12 -6.47
C ALA A 55 14.89 2.19 -5.32
N ALA A 56 13.90 1.51 -4.73
CA ALA A 56 14.11 0.50 -3.70
C ALA A 56 13.24 -0.75 -3.92
N PHE A 57 13.79 -1.90 -3.56
CA PHE A 57 13.05 -3.15 -3.42
C PHE A 57 12.60 -3.33 -1.97
N VAL A 58 11.32 -3.67 -1.80
CA VAL A 58 10.67 -3.83 -0.50
C VAL A 58 10.10 -5.25 -0.41
N ASP A 59 10.45 -5.96 0.65
CA ASP A 59 9.82 -7.23 0.99
C ASP A 59 8.45 -6.97 1.62
N ILE A 60 7.40 -7.48 0.97
CA ILE A 60 6.00 -7.38 1.40
C ILE A 60 5.38 -8.75 1.70
N GLY A 61 6.18 -9.82 1.73
CA GLY A 61 5.72 -11.19 2.00
C GLY A 61 5.10 -11.91 0.81
N LEU A 62 5.36 -11.47 -0.42
CA LEU A 62 4.99 -12.16 -1.66
C LEU A 62 6.21 -12.85 -2.29
N ASP A 63 5.96 -13.73 -3.27
CA ASP A 63 7.02 -14.46 -4.01
C ASP A 63 8.04 -13.54 -4.69
N LYS A 64 7.65 -12.31 -5.02
CA LYS A 64 8.51 -11.28 -5.61
C LYS A 64 8.52 -10.04 -4.73
N ALA A 65 9.70 -9.45 -4.55
CA ALA A 65 9.84 -8.17 -3.87
C ALA A 65 9.08 -7.07 -4.63
N ALA A 66 8.42 -6.20 -3.90
CA ALA A 66 7.82 -4.98 -4.44
C ALA A 66 8.91 -3.97 -4.81
N PHE A 67 8.57 -3.05 -5.70
CA PHE A 67 9.46 -2.02 -6.22
C PHE A 67 8.81 -0.66 -6.00
N ILE A 68 9.60 0.32 -5.54
CA ILE A 68 9.18 1.72 -5.35
C ILE A 68 10.19 2.62 -6.03
N HIS A 69 9.73 3.51 -6.91
CA HIS A 69 10.56 4.54 -7.55
C HIS A 69 10.46 5.87 -6.79
N VAL A 70 11.50 6.72 -6.87
CA VAL A 70 11.52 8.01 -6.17
C VAL A 70 10.37 8.94 -6.57
N SER A 71 9.88 8.85 -7.81
CA SER A 71 8.73 9.65 -8.28
C SER A 71 7.43 9.30 -7.57
N ASP A 72 7.32 8.09 -7.02
CA ASP A 72 6.13 7.62 -6.31
C ASP A 72 6.13 8.16 -4.86
N PHE A 73 7.26 8.73 -4.42
CA PHE A 73 7.33 9.54 -3.20
C PHE A 73 6.87 10.96 -3.53
N SER A 74 5.59 11.25 -3.30
CA SER A 74 5.14 12.64 -3.19
C SER A 74 5.65 13.20 -1.86
N SER A 75 6.71 14.00 -1.93
CA SER A 75 7.20 14.77 -0.80
C SER A 75 6.15 15.76 -0.33
N VAL A 76 5.85 15.71 0.97
CA VAL A 76 5.36 16.80 1.83
C VAL A 76 3.83 16.95 1.90
N PRO A 77 3.17 16.59 3.03
CA PRO A 77 1.95 17.28 3.42
C PRO A 77 2.34 18.74 3.67
N GLU A 78 1.70 19.68 2.97
CA GLU A 78 2.02 21.12 3.01
C GLU A 78 2.26 21.63 4.44
N ALA A 79 3.52 21.70 4.83
CA ALA A 79 4.01 22.52 5.92
C ALA A 79 5.13 23.35 5.30
N SER A 80 4.72 24.53 4.83
CA SER A 80 5.47 25.71 4.35
C SER A 80 6.96 25.57 3.94
N PRO A 81 7.37 26.16 2.80
CA PRO A 81 8.72 26.06 2.29
C PRO A 81 9.68 27.00 3.04
N THR A 82 10.85 26.52 3.46
CA THR A 82 12.06 27.36 3.49
C THR A 82 13.30 26.48 3.35
N GLY A 83 13.96 26.61 2.20
CA GLY A 83 15.42 26.59 2.12
C GLY A 83 16.10 25.28 1.75
N THR A 84 16.67 25.31 0.54
CA THR A 84 17.90 24.63 0.07
C THR A 84 17.85 23.13 -0.21
N ASP A 85 18.58 22.77 -1.26
CA ASP A 85 18.76 21.43 -1.81
C ASP A 85 19.29 20.44 -0.75
N ASP A 86 18.39 19.88 0.05
CA ASP A 86 18.77 18.90 1.05
C ASP A 86 18.81 17.51 0.41
N GLU A 87 20.03 17.01 0.23
CA GLU A 87 20.31 15.58 0.18
C GLU A 87 19.50 14.89 1.29
N ILE A 88 18.66 13.93 0.92
CA ILE A 88 17.91 13.13 1.90
C ILE A 88 18.91 12.20 2.60
N ILE A 89 19.55 12.71 3.66
CA ILE A 89 20.45 11.93 4.53
C ILE A 89 19.57 11.02 5.40
N PHE A 90 19.48 9.74 5.04
CA PHE A 90 18.94 8.72 5.93
C PHE A 90 19.90 8.48 7.10
N GLU A 91 19.81 9.29 8.15
CA GLU A 91 20.48 8.98 9.41
C GLU A 91 19.91 7.69 10.00
N ARG A 92 20.77 6.67 10.14
CA ARG A 92 20.42 5.44 10.86
C ARG A 92 20.06 5.81 12.30
N PRO A 93 18.89 5.39 12.83
CA PRO A 93 18.58 5.61 14.24
C PRO A 93 19.67 4.94 15.08
N LYS A 94 20.34 5.72 15.94
CA LYS A 94 21.37 5.19 16.86
C LYS A 94 20.72 4.11 17.73
N PRO A 95 21.34 2.92 17.85
CA PRO A 95 20.81 1.88 18.72
C PRO A 95 20.77 2.43 20.14
N SER A 96 19.59 2.41 20.76
CA SER A 96 19.40 2.84 22.14
C SER A 96 20.30 1.99 23.04
N SER A 97 21.33 2.63 23.61
CA SER A 97 22.14 2.00 24.65
C SER A 97 21.22 1.71 25.83
N HIS A 98 20.74 0.47 25.93
CA HIS A 98 20.08 0.02 27.14
C HIS A 98 21.07 0.23 28.29
N ARG A 99 20.69 1.18 29.15
CA ARG A 99 21.27 1.47 30.45
C ARG A 99 21.49 0.12 31.14
N ARG A 100 22.75 -0.24 31.39
CA ARG A 100 23.07 -1.32 32.34
C ARG A 100 22.39 -0.96 33.64
N LEU A 101 21.37 -1.73 34.02
CA LEU A 101 20.90 -1.75 35.40
C LEU A 101 21.95 -2.49 36.24
N PRO A 102 22.17 -2.06 37.49
CA PRO A 102 23.21 -2.57 38.38
C PRO A 102 23.04 -4.05 38.72
#